data_AF-A0A970CHV6-F1
#
_entry.id   AF-A0A970CHV6-F1
#
_cell.length_a   1.000
_cell.length_b   1.000
_cell.length_c   1.000
_cell.angle_alpha   90.00
_cell.angle_beta   90.00
_cell.angle_gamma   90.00
#
_symmetry.space_group_name_H-M   'P 1'
#
loop_
_entity.id
_entity.type
_entity.pdbx_description
1 polymer ?
#
loop_
_entity_poly.entity_id
_entity_poly.type
_entity_poly.pdbx_seq_one_letter_code
_entity_poly.pdbx_strand_id
1 'polypeptide(L)'
;MLENLARELIGLYREDLADYGELLDKMWEYELFLEGKTDSPKGERDESPSLQLLSRMDENFEKELFSFSTCREEIFTRLRDRKAETDKIENLISQETGIPFETSRLKPVLNQSLYEELQLLVGELKQRMGAVLQKDEVIIPRLRMELEAVKLELHRFQGAKRTKNAYEKTVQREARFIDKTK
;
A
#
# COMPACT_ATOMS: atom_id res chain seq x y z
N MET A 1 -20.35 10.15 -34.62
CA MET A 1 -20.43 10.39 -33.17
C MET A 1 -19.75 9.27 -32.40
N LEU A 2 -20.10 8.01 -32.68
CA LEU A 2 -19.46 6.81 -32.10
C LEU A 2 -17.92 6.81 -32.13
N GLU A 3 -17.28 7.17 -33.25
CA GLU A 3 -15.81 7.19 -33.34
C GLU A 3 -15.16 8.21 -32.38
N ASN A 4 -15.81 9.35 -32.13
CA ASN A 4 -15.30 10.35 -31.20
C ASN A 4 -15.40 9.84 -29.76
N LEU A 5 -16.54 9.25 -29.40
CA LEU A 5 -16.74 8.62 -28.08
C LEU A 5 -15.72 7.50 -27.85
N ALA A 6 -15.43 6.69 -28.88
CA ALA A 6 -14.42 5.64 -28.78
C ALA A 6 -13.00 6.21 -28.58
N ARG A 7 -12.64 7.32 -29.26
CA ARG A 7 -11.36 7.99 -29.07
C ARG A 7 -11.24 8.61 -27.68
N GLU A 8 -12.30 9.19 -27.16
CA GLU A 8 -12.35 9.71 -25.78
C GLU A 8 -12.14 8.58 -24.77
N LEU A 9 -12.84 7.45 -24.94
CA LEU A 9 -12.67 6.26 -24.10
C LEU A 9 -11.23 5.71 -24.16
N ILE A 10 -10.65 5.63 -25.35
CA ILE A 10 -9.24 5.25 -25.56
C ILE A 10 -8.30 6.18 -24.80
N GLY A 11 -8.58 7.49 -24.80
CA GLY A 11 -7.84 8.49 -24.03
C GLY A 11 -7.85 8.17 -22.53
N LEU A 12 -9.04 7.95 -21.96
CA LEU A 12 -9.19 7.61 -20.54
C LEU A 12 -8.47 6.31 -20.19
N TYR A 13 -8.59 5.26 -21.01
CA TYR A 13 -7.91 3.98 -20.75
C TYR A 13 -6.39 4.10 -20.81
N ARG A 14 -5.85 4.99 -21.64
CA ARG A 14 -4.40 5.26 -21.67
C ARG A 14 -3.93 5.96 -20.39
N GLU A 15 -4.72 6.90 -19.88
CA GLU A 15 -4.43 7.55 -18.58
C GLU A 15 -4.51 6.55 -17.44
N ASP A 16 -5.53 5.66 -17.43
CA ASP A 16 -5.63 4.59 -16.45
C ASP A 16 -4.42 3.65 -16.52
N LEU A 17 -3.95 3.30 -17.72
CA LEU A 17 -2.73 2.51 -17.86
C LEU A 17 -1.52 3.21 -17.26
N ALA A 18 -1.34 4.51 -17.54
CA ALA A 18 -0.23 5.28 -17.00
C ALA A 18 -0.26 5.28 -15.46
N ASP A 19 -1.43 5.54 -14.86
CA ASP A 19 -1.61 5.53 -13.41
C ASP A 19 -1.38 4.15 -12.78
N TYR A 20 -1.85 3.07 -13.42
CA TYR A 20 -1.52 1.72 -12.98
C TYR A 20 -0.02 1.40 -13.13
N GLY A 21 0.66 1.98 -14.12
CA GLY A 21 2.11 1.86 -14.27
C GLY A 21 2.86 2.52 -13.11
N GLU A 22 2.52 3.78 -12.81
CA GLU A 22 3.07 4.52 -11.67
C GLU A 22 2.85 3.77 -10.35
N LEU A 23 1.64 3.23 -10.15
CA LEU A 23 1.33 2.45 -8.95
C LEU A 23 2.20 1.19 -8.86
N LEU A 24 2.34 0.44 -9.95
CA LEU A 24 3.15 -0.77 -9.97
C LEU A 24 4.62 -0.50 -9.69
N ASP A 25 5.18 0.58 -10.25
CA ASP A 25 6.54 1.02 -9.96
C ASP A 25 6.68 1.34 -8.46
N LYS A 26 5.71 2.07 -7.88
CA LYS A 26 5.74 2.40 -6.46
C LYS A 26 5.59 1.19 -5.55
N MET A 27 4.75 0.23 -5.93
CA MET A 27 4.60 -1.04 -5.22
C MET A 27 5.89 -1.86 -5.26
N TRP A 28 6.57 -1.88 -6.41
CA TRP A 28 7.85 -2.56 -6.56
C TRP A 28 8.94 -1.93 -5.69
N GLU A 29 9.07 -0.60 -5.70
CA GLU A 29 9.99 0.13 -4.81
C GLU A 29 9.75 -0.22 -3.33
N TYR A 30 8.47 -0.22 -2.93
CA TYR A 30 8.10 -0.48 -1.54
C TYR A 30 8.35 -1.94 -1.14
N GLU A 31 8.07 -2.89 -2.03
CA GLU A 31 8.39 -4.30 -1.81
C GLU A 31 9.89 -4.53 -1.62
N LEU A 32 10.74 -3.94 -2.47
CA LEU A 32 12.20 -4.01 -2.32
C LEU A 32 12.67 -3.42 -0.98
N PHE A 33 12.05 -2.31 -0.56
CA PHE A 33 12.31 -1.72 0.76
C PHE A 33 11.96 -2.69 1.90
N LEU A 34 10.82 -3.39 1.80
CA LEU A 34 10.42 -4.41 2.78
C LEU A 34 11.37 -5.62 2.77
N GLU A 35 11.89 -6.02 1.62
CA GLU A 35 12.88 -7.11 1.50
C GLU A 35 14.21 -6.76 2.16
N GLY A 36 14.68 -5.53 1.97
CA GLY A 36 15.89 -5.03 2.62
C GLY A 36 15.81 -5.03 4.16
N LYS A 37 14.60 -4.97 4.74
CA LYS A 37 14.38 -5.16 6.19
C LYS A 37 14.47 -6.63 6.62
N THR A 38 13.94 -7.55 5.83
CA THR A 38 13.86 -8.99 6.20
C THR A 38 15.21 -9.71 6.22
N ASP A 39 16.20 -9.22 5.47
CA ASP A 39 17.55 -9.78 5.41
C ASP A 39 18.50 -9.28 6.52
N SER A 40 18.01 -8.49 7.47
CA SER A 40 18.79 -8.20 8.68
C SER A 40 19.08 -9.53 9.41
N PRO A 41 20.35 -9.92 9.56
CA PRO A 41 20.72 -11.29 9.86
C PRO A 41 20.15 -11.72 11.20
N LYS A 42 19.33 -12.79 11.17
CA LYS A 42 18.96 -13.60 12.35
C LYS A 42 20.17 -14.36 12.95
N GLY A 43 21.39 -13.95 12.65
CA GLY A 43 22.63 -14.60 13.05
C GLY A 43 23.49 -13.67 13.88
N GLU A 44 23.58 -13.99 15.18
CA GLU A 44 24.72 -13.70 16.05
C GLU A 44 25.16 -12.23 16.13
N ARG A 45 24.65 -11.50 17.13
CA ARG A 45 25.47 -10.55 17.89
C ARG A 45 24.82 -10.20 19.22
N ASP A 46 25.60 -10.42 20.26
CA ASP A 46 25.36 -10.22 21.68
C ASP A 46 25.33 -8.71 22.07
N GLU A 47 24.86 -7.85 21.18
CA GLU A 47 24.79 -6.41 21.41
C GLU A 47 23.36 -5.94 21.13
N SER A 48 22.65 -5.58 22.20
CA SER A 48 21.36 -4.91 22.08
C SER A 48 21.52 -3.72 21.12
N PRO A 49 20.78 -3.66 19.98
CA PRO A 49 20.84 -2.53 19.07
C PRO A 49 20.64 -1.25 19.87
N SER A 50 21.52 -0.26 19.66
CA SER A 50 21.41 1.01 20.38
C SER A 50 20.03 1.62 20.11
N LEU A 51 19.39 2.16 21.15
CA LEU A 51 18.05 2.77 21.05
C LEU A 51 17.94 3.81 19.92
N GLN A 52 19.05 4.48 19.58
CA GLN A 52 19.12 5.43 18.46
C GLN A 52 19.03 4.75 17.09
N LEU A 53 19.55 3.53 16.93
CA LEU A 53 19.49 2.76 15.69
C LEU A 53 18.05 2.28 15.43
N LEU A 54 17.38 1.77 16.47
CA LEU A 54 15.97 1.37 16.40
C LEU A 54 15.06 2.55 16.02
N SER A 55 15.23 3.69 16.69
CA SER A 55 14.43 4.90 16.41
C SER A 55 14.58 5.39 14.97
N ARG A 56 15.78 5.31 14.37
CA ARG A 56 16.03 5.70 12.98
C ARG A 56 15.46 4.71 11.96
N MET A 57 15.47 3.41 12.28
CA MET A 57 14.87 2.38 11.43
C MET A 57 13.33 2.51 11.40
N ASP A 58 12.74 2.90 12.52
CA ASP A 58 11.30 3.16 12.62
C ASP A 58 10.89 4.43 11.87
N GLU A 59 11.65 5.52 11.99
CA GLU A 59 11.40 6.78 11.25
C GLU A 59 11.47 6.59 9.72
N ASN A 60 12.45 5.84 9.22
CA ASN A 60 12.56 5.55 7.79
C ASN A 60 11.41 4.67 7.30
N PHE A 61 10.98 3.68 8.10
CA PHE A 61 9.84 2.85 7.76
C PHE A 61 8.54 3.63 7.71
N GLU A 62 8.28 4.47 8.70
CA GLU A 62 7.10 5.33 8.74
C GLU A 62 7.07 6.26 7.52
N LYS A 63 8.21 6.84 7.16
CA LYS A 63 8.34 7.71 5.98
C LYS A 63 8.04 6.97 4.67
N GLU A 64 8.62 5.79 4.47
CA GLU A 64 8.38 5.01 3.24
C GLU A 64 6.94 4.49 3.17
N LEU A 65 6.38 4.02 4.31
CA LEU A 65 4.99 3.62 4.39
C LEU A 65 4.05 4.79 4.07
N PHE A 66 4.33 5.97 4.62
CA PHE A 66 3.56 7.18 4.33
C PHE A 66 3.63 7.51 2.83
N SER A 67 4.83 7.61 2.25
CA SER A 67 5.01 7.89 0.82
C SER A 67 4.28 6.88 -0.07
N PHE A 68 4.39 5.58 0.22
CA PHE A 68 3.69 4.53 -0.49
C PHE A 68 2.17 4.69 -0.39
N SER A 69 1.65 4.88 0.83
CA SER A 69 0.20 4.99 1.06
C SER A 69 -0.40 6.25 0.42
N THR A 70 0.30 7.38 0.46
CA THR A 70 -0.13 8.63 -0.17
C THR A 70 -0.20 8.49 -1.68
N CYS A 71 0.87 8.00 -2.33
CA CYS A 71 0.88 7.78 -3.77
C CYS A 71 -0.24 6.82 -4.21
N ARG A 72 -0.44 5.72 -3.47
CA ARG A 72 -1.52 4.76 -3.73
C ARG A 72 -2.90 5.40 -3.63
N GLU A 73 -3.15 6.22 -2.61
CA GLU A 73 -4.44 6.89 -2.44
C GLU A 73 -4.69 7.94 -3.53
N GLU A 74 -3.67 8.72 -3.89
CA GLU A 74 -3.76 9.70 -4.98
C GLU A 74 -4.12 9.03 -6.30
N ILE A 75 -3.42 7.94 -6.66
CA ILE A 75 -3.69 7.18 -7.88
C ILE A 75 -5.11 6.60 -7.87
N PHE A 76 -5.54 5.96 -6.77
CA PHE A 76 -6.90 5.42 -6.69
C PHE A 76 -7.99 6.49 -6.70
N THR A 77 -7.68 7.69 -6.22
CA THR A 77 -8.59 8.84 -6.35
C THR A 77 -8.75 9.21 -7.83
N ARG A 78 -7.64 9.38 -8.56
CA ARG A 78 -7.68 9.67 -10.01
C ARG A 78 -8.44 8.61 -10.80
N LEU A 79 -8.17 7.33 -10.55
CA LEU A 79 -8.86 6.20 -11.19
C LEU A 79 -10.38 6.22 -10.90
N ARG A 80 -10.77 6.52 -9.65
CA ARG A 80 -12.19 6.58 -9.26
C ARG A 80 -12.91 7.76 -9.92
N ASP A 81 -12.25 8.91 -10.01
CA ASP A 81 -12.80 10.10 -10.67
C ASP A 81 -12.99 9.85 -12.18
N ARG A 82 -11.99 9.25 -12.85
CA ARG A 82 -12.10 8.88 -14.27
C ARG A 82 -13.09 7.74 -14.52
N LYS A 83 -13.39 6.89 -13.53
CA LYS A 83 -14.40 5.84 -13.69
C LYS A 83 -15.79 6.42 -13.96
N ALA A 84 -16.14 7.53 -13.31
CA ALA A 84 -17.42 8.19 -13.53
C ALA A 84 -17.54 8.78 -14.95
N GLU A 85 -16.43 9.23 -15.53
CA GLU A 85 -16.40 9.71 -16.92
C GLU A 85 -16.46 8.55 -17.92
N THR A 86 -15.69 7.49 -17.66
CA THR A 86 -15.73 6.24 -18.42
C THR A 86 -17.15 5.68 -18.48
N ASP A 87 -17.85 5.59 -17.33
CA ASP A 87 -19.24 5.11 -17.28
C ASP A 87 -20.18 5.97 -18.13
N LYS A 88 -19.99 7.28 -18.17
CA LYS A 88 -20.80 8.17 -19.03
C LYS A 88 -20.56 7.86 -20.50
N ILE A 89 -19.30 7.71 -20.91
CA ILE A 89 -18.95 7.41 -22.31
C ILE A 89 -19.46 6.03 -22.72
N GLU A 90 -19.28 5.01 -21.87
CA GLU A 90 -19.80 3.65 -22.11
C GLU A 90 -21.34 3.64 -22.28
N ASN A 91 -22.04 4.43 -21.47
CA ASN A 91 -23.49 4.61 -21.60
C ASN A 91 -23.87 5.33 -22.91
N LEU A 92 -23.14 6.38 -23.31
CA LEU A 92 -23.38 7.09 -24.57
C LEU A 92 -23.11 6.17 -25.78
N ILE A 93 -22.06 5.37 -25.75
CA ILE A 93 -21.78 4.35 -26.77
C ILE A 93 -22.94 3.33 -26.84
N SER A 94 -23.46 2.92 -25.67
CA SER A 94 -24.60 1.99 -25.63
C SER A 94 -25.86 2.57 -26.25
N GLN A 95 -26.12 3.86 -26.01
CA GLN A 95 -27.25 4.59 -26.60
C GLN A 95 -27.10 4.73 -28.12
N GLU A 96 -25.90 5.07 -28.60
CA GLU A 96 -25.63 5.28 -30.02
C GLU A 96 -25.67 3.97 -30.83
N THR A 97 -25.22 2.86 -30.24
CA THR A 97 -25.16 1.55 -30.90
C THR A 97 -26.44 0.72 -30.71
N GLY A 98 -27.26 1.05 -29.71
CA GLY A 98 -28.42 0.25 -29.30
C GLY A 98 -28.05 -1.07 -28.61
N ILE A 99 -26.77 -1.25 -28.24
CA ILE A 99 -26.24 -2.48 -27.64
C ILE A 99 -25.59 -2.12 -26.30
N PRO A 100 -25.78 -2.91 -25.22
CA PRO A 100 -25.04 -2.70 -23.97
C PRO A 100 -23.53 -2.71 -24.21
N PHE A 101 -22.81 -1.77 -23.58
CA PHE A 101 -21.37 -1.64 -23.74
C PHE A 101 -20.66 -2.94 -23.32
N GLU A 102 -19.96 -3.52 -24.29
CA GLU A 102 -19.01 -4.60 -24.08
C GLU A 102 -18.00 -4.49 -25.22
N THR A 103 -16.70 -4.44 -24.92
CA THR A 103 -15.67 -4.21 -25.94
C THR A 103 -15.76 -5.22 -27.10
N SER A 104 -16.11 -6.47 -26.81
CA SER A 104 -16.29 -7.53 -27.82
C SER A 104 -17.41 -7.21 -28.83
N ARG A 105 -18.48 -6.55 -28.39
CA ARG A 105 -19.67 -6.22 -29.19
C ARG A 105 -19.52 -5.00 -30.07
N LEU A 106 -18.45 -4.22 -29.90
CA LEU A 106 -18.17 -3.06 -30.72
C LEU A 106 -17.53 -3.41 -32.08
N LYS A 107 -17.05 -4.65 -32.26
CA LYS A 107 -16.41 -5.11 -33.50
C LYS A 107 -17.17 -4.80 -34.81
N PRO A 108 -18.50 -5.03 -34.89
CA PRO A 108 -19.24 -4.81 -36.13
C PRO A 108 -19.58 -3.33 -36.39
N VAL A 109 -19.44 -2.45 -35.40
CA VAL A 109 -19.91 -1.06 -35.46
C VAL A 109 -18.77 -0.03 -35.40
N LEU A 110 -17.58 -0.45 -34.95
CA LEU A 110 -16.41 0.41 -34.86
C LEU A 110 -15.48 0.20 -36.06
N ASN A 111 -14.69 1.23 -36.36
CA ASN A 111 -13.54 1.08 -37.26
C ASN A 111 -12.56 0.03 -36.70
N GLN A 112 -12.01 -0.81 -37.58
CA GLN A 112 -11.06 -1.86 -37.23
C GLN A 112 -9.88 -1.35 -36.39
N SER A 113 -9.28 -0.21 -36.74
CA SER A 113 -8.11 0.31 -36.02
C SER A 113 -8.46 0.74 -34.59
N LEU A 114 -9.58 1.44 -34.41
CA LEU A 114 -10.05 1.87 -33.10
C LEU A 114 -10.47 0.66 -32.24
N TYR A 115 -11.04 -0.36 -32.87
CA TYR A 115 -11.46 -1.58 -32.18
C TYR A 115 -10.26 -2.36 -31.66
N GLU A 116 -9.25 -2.56 -32.50
CA GLU A 116 -8.00 -3.24 -32.13
C GLU A 116 -7.28 -2.52 -31.01
N GLU A 117 -7.19 -1.19 -31.09
CA GLU A 117 -6.60 -0.35 -30.05
C GLU A 117 -7.35 -0.47 -28.73
N LEU A 118 -8.69 -0.37 -28.75
CA LEU A 118 -9.50 -0.51 -27.55
C LEU A 118 -9.38 -1.92 -26.92
N GLN A 119 -9.37 -2.97 -27.75
CA GLN A 119 -9.16 -4.34 -27.28
C GLN A 119 -7.78 -4.52 -26.62
N LEU A 120 -6.74 -3.96 -27.23
CA LEU A 120 -5.39 -3.99 -26.68
C LEU A 120 -5.34 -3.29 -25.31
N LEU A 121 -5.90 -2.08 -25.21
CA LEU A 121 -5.93 -1.31 -23.96
C LEU A 121 -6.69 -2.05 -22.86
N VAL A 122 -7.84 -2.64 -23.16
CA VAL A 122 -8.61 -3.44 -22.19
C VAL A 122 -7.81 -4.67 -21.74
N GLY A 123 -7.07 -5.30 -22.65
CA GLY A 123 -6.17 -6.41 -22.32
C GLY A 123 -5.05 -5.98 -21.36
N GLU A 124 -4.37 -4.88 -21.67
CA GLU A 124 -3.30 -4.33 -20.84
C GLU A 124 -3.81 -3.88 -19.47
N LEU A 125 -4.97 -3.22 -19.41
CA LEU A 125 -5.57 -2.79 -18.13
C LEU A 125 -5.83 -3.99 -17.23
N LYS A 126 -6.42 -5.07 -17.77
CA LYS A 126 -6.64 -6.31 -17.01
C LYS A 126 -5.33 -6.89 -16.48
N GLN A 127 -4.28 -6.89 -17.30
CA GLN A 127 -2.96 -7.37 -16.87
C GLN A 127 -2.38 -6.51 -15.75
N ARG A 128 -2.38 -5.18 -15.89
CA ARG A 128 -1.85 -4.27 -14.86
C ARG A 128 -2.64 -4.33 -13.56
N MET A 129 -3.97 -4.35 -13.64
CA MET A 129 -4.84 -4.55 -12.47
C MET A 129 -4.54 -5.88 -11.77
N GLY A 130 -4.36 -6.96 -12.54
CA GLY A 130 -3.96 -8.26 -12.01
C GLY A 130 -2.61 -8.20 -11.30
N ALA A 131 -1.62 -7.51 -11.88
CA ALA A 131 -0.31 -7.34 -11.28
C ALA A 131 -0.37 -6.53 -9.97
N VAL A 132 -1.22 -5.49 -9.89
CA VAL A 132 -1.44 -4.73 -8.65
C VAL A 132 -1.99 -5.66 -7.56
N LEU A 133 -2.99 -6.49 -7.87
CA LEU A 133 -3.54 -7.44 -6.91
C LEU A 133 -2.48 -8.45 -6.42
N GLN A 134 -1.65 -8.97 -7.33
CA GLN A 134 -0.55 -9.87 -6.97
C GLN A 134 0.48 -9.18 -6.04
N LYS A 135 0.79 -7.91 -6.29
CA LYS A 135 1.68 -7.13 -5.41
C LYS A 135 1.04 -6.88 -4.04
N ASP A 136 -0.26 -6.57 -3.99
CA ASP A 136 -1.01 -6.43 -2.74
C ASP A 136 -0.97 -7.73 -1.91
N GLU A 137 -1.06 -8.90 -2.55
CA GLU A 137 -0.92 -10.21 -1.88
C GLU A 137 0.46 -10.42 -1.22
N VAL A 138 1.50 -9.73 -1.69
CA VAL A 138 2.85 -9.80 -1.09
C VAL A 138 3.07 -8.72 -0.04
N ILE A 139 2.68 -7.47 -0.34
CA ILE A 139 2.96 -6.31 0.52
C ILE A 139 2.08 -6.34 1.78
N ILE A 140 0.79 -6.65 1.66
CA ILE A 140 -0.15 -6.59 2.79
C ILE A 140 0.24 -7.54 3.94
N PRO A 141 0.58 -8.82 3.70
CA PRO A 141 1.02 -9.70 4.77
C PRO A 141 2.27 -9.18 5.49
N ARG A 142 3.25 -8.64 4.76
CA ARG A 142 4.48 -8.07 5.34
C ARG A 142 4.19 -6.86 6.21
N LEU A 143 3.31 -5.97 5.75
CA LEU A 143 2.83 -4.84 6.56
C LEU A 143 2.14 -5.29 7.85
N ARG A 144 1.33 -6.36 7.79
CA ARG A 144 0.69 -6.93 8.98
C ARG A 144 1.72 -7.47 9.97
N MET A 145 2.77 -8.11 9.49
CA MET A 145 3.86 -8.60 10.35
C MET A 145 4.59 -7.45 11.04
N GLU A 146 4.94 -6.39 10.31
CA GLU A 146 5.58 -5.20 10.90
C GLU A 146 4.66 -4.54 11.95
N LEU A 147 3.35 -4.45 11.68
CA LEU A 147 2.39 -3.92 12.64
C LEU A 147 2.33 -4.75 13.94
N GLU A 148 2.31 -6.09 13.83
CA GLU A 148 2.34 -6.96 15.01
C GLU A 148 3.66 -6.86 15.77
N ALA A 149 4.80 -6.71 15.08
CA ALA A 149 6.09 -6.48 15.72
C ALA A 149 6.08 -5.17 16.54
N VAL A 150 5.60 -4.06 15.96
CA VAL A 150 5.46 -2.77 16.66
C VAL A 150 4.54 -2.88 17.87
N LYS A 151 3.41 -3.60 17.78
CA LYS A 151 2.52 -3.85 18.92
C LYS A 151 3.23 -4.59 20.05
N LEU A 152 3.99 -5.63 19.73
CA LEU A 152 4.75 -6.39 20.72
C LEU A 152 5.81 -5.51 21.41
N GLU A 153 6.49 -4.64 20.67
CA GLU A 153 7.43 -3.70 21.25
C GLU A 153 6.75 -2.67 22.16
N LEU A 154 5.61 -2.11 21.76
CA LEU A 154 4.80 -1.24 22.60
C LEU A 154 4.39 -1.93 23.91
N HIS A 155 3.95 -3.18 23.84
CA HIS A 155 3.66 -3.99 25.02
C HIS A 155 4.90 -4.20 25.90
N ARG A 156 6.06 -4.46 25.31
CA ARG A 156 7.34 -4.57 26.03
C ARG A 156 7.70 -3.28 26.73
N PHE A 157 7.58 -2.12 26.08
CA PHE A 157 7.85 -0.82 26.69
C PHE A 157 6.87 -0.49 27.83
N GLN A 158 5.57 -0.78 27.66
CA GLN A 158 4.58 -0.62 28.72
C GLN A 158 4.83 -1.56 29.90
N GLY A 159 5.19 -2.82 29.63
CA GLY A 159 5.58 -3.80 30.65
C GLY A 159 6.84 -3.39 31.41
N ALA A 160 7.87 -2.92 30.70
CA ALA A 160 9.10 -2.41 31.29
C ALA A 160 8.87 -1.16 32.15
N LYS A 161 7.99 -0.24 31.73
CA LYS A 161 7.57 0.90 32.56
C LYS A 161 6.85 0.44 33.84
N ARG A 162 5.99 -0.58 33.76
CA ARG A 162 5.30 -1.15 34.94
C ARG A 162 6.27 -1.82 35.91
N THR A 163 7.25 -2.59 35.43
CA THR A 163 8.24 -3.24 36.29
C THR A 163 9.23 -2.24 36.88
N LYS A 164 9.71 -1.25 36.10
CA LYS A 164 10.59 -0.19 36.61
C LYS A 164 9.92 0.62 37.74
N ASN A 165 8.63 0.92 37.61
CA ASN A 165 7.84 1.58 38.66
C ASN A 165 7.54 0.68 39.88
N ALA A 166 7.53 -0.65 39.71
CA ALA A 166 7.33 -1.60 40.81
C ALA A 166 8.57 -1.72 41.70
N TYR A 167 9.76 -1.66 41.10
CA TYR A 167 11.04 -1.69 41.83
C TYR A 167 11.44 -0.31 42.42
N GLU A 168 11.00 0.81 41.85
CA GLU A 168 11.20 2.14 42.48
C GLU A 168 10.38 2.32 43.78
N LYS A 169 9.21 1.69 43.89
CA LYS A 169 8.35 1.80 45.09
C LYS A 169 8.77 0.90 46.26
N THR A 170 9.75 0.02 46.11
CA THR A 170 10.14 -0.95 47.16
C THR A 170 11.43 -0.61 47.91
N VAL A 171 12.09 0.53 47.65
CA VAL A 171 13.39 0.88 48.27
C VAL A 171 13.30 1.92 49.39
N GLN A 172 12.12 2.43 49.75
CA GLN A 172 11.97 3.30 50.93
C GLN A 172 11.13 2.63 52.03
N ARG A 173 11.71 1.60 52.65
CA ARG A 173 11.42 1.30 54.07
C ARG A 173 12.70 1.50 54.85
N GLU A 174 12.80 2.67 55.47
CA GLU A 174 13.84 3.08 56.40
C GLU A 174 14.18 1.94 57.38
N ALA A 175 15.47 1.60 57.46
CA ALA A 175 16.00 0.80 58.55
C ALA A 175 15.87 1.59 59.85
N ARG A 176 14.82 1.32 60.63
CA ARG A 176 14.73 1.80 62.02
C ARG A 176 15.72 0.98 62.85
N PHE A 177 16.88 1.58 63.14
CA PHE A 177 17.78 1.11 64.17
C PHE A 177 17.01 1.02 65.49
N ILE A 178 16.90 -0.19 66.04
CA ILE A 178 16.47 -0.40 67.41
C ILE A 178 17.73 -0.29 68.27
N ASP A 179 17.92 0.87 68.89
CA ASP A 179 18.90 1.00 69.97
C ASP A 179 18.34 0.32 71.23
N LYS A 180 19.00 -0.74 71.67
CA LYS A 180 18.78 -1.36 72.98
C LYS A 180 20.00 -1.07 73.84
N THR A 181 19.93 0.00 74.62
CA THR A 181 20.82 0.22 75.76
C THR A 181 20.05 -0.04 77.05
N LYS A 182 20.72 -0.77 77.95
CA LYS A 182 20.26 -1.26 79.25
C LYS A 182 20.25 -0.18 80.33
#